data_AF-A0A7X2MZR7-F1
#
_entry.id   AF-A0A7X2MZR7-F1
#
_cell.length_a   1.000
_cell.length_b   1.000
_cell.length_c   1.000
_cell.angle_alpha   90.00
_cell.angle_beta   90.00
_cell.angle_gamma   90.00
#
_symmetry.space_group_name_H-M   'P 1'
#
loop_
_entity.id
_entity.type
_entity.pdbx_description
1 polymer ?
#
loop_
_entity_poly.entity_id
_entity_poly.type
_entity_poly.pdbx_seq_one_letter_code
_entity_poly.pdbx_strand_id
1 'polypeptide(L)'
;MIFDKDANFPYPVLSYKSDSYEYNDFMLSINLDENTMNYKLYIKYNIESDFIKKLLLHGQAQLLLIIKSKDNSFYPIGIKQNSLEIPKSRLALSSRTSIQLFIQSKEEINFADNEDLNSFYSEFKDEIVVPKNALLGYSNTVVFDGSIKKPLDLFEKKVDETLKSDIKIQLSSETIVIVYKNKELQFANSSYGQALNNPYVYMGLQKALYRFIQNNSEENDDEVEINEIEVPYDALDVKLYNLMKRKMVDVVNYDNIDEVIYAISDKILDKYSSAVWRLQQNGN
;
A
#
# COMPACT_ATOMS: atom_id res chain seq x y z
N MET A 1 6.87 6.97 13.73
CA MET A 1 7.80 6.59 12.64
C MET A 1 7.57 5.11 12.37
N ILE A 2 7.35 4.74 11.12
CA ILE A 2 7.31 3.34 10.66
C ILE A 2 8.66 3.12 9.99
N PHE A 3 9.34 2.03 10.31
CA PHE A 3 10.66 1.74 9.73
C PHE A 3 10.49 0.89 8.47
N ASP A 4 11.19 1.30 7.41
CA ASP A 4 11.40 0.54 6.17
C ASP A 4 12.92 0.37 5.91
N LYS A 5 13.28 -0.19 4.75
CA LYS A 5 14.55 -0.81 4.33
C LYS A 5 15.81 0.04 4.60
N ASP A 6 15.69 1.35 4.76
CA ASP A 6 16.80 2.29 4.94
C ASP A 6 17.09 2.68 6.41
N ALA A 7 16.44 2.02 7.36
CA ALA A 7 16.65 2.28 8.78
C ALA A 7 17.99 1.68 9.28
N ASN A 8 19.02 2.52 9.34
CA ASN A 8 20.32 2.15 9.90
C ASN A 8 20.33 2.31 11.43
N PHE A 9 20.65 1.23 12.13
CA PHE A 9 20.82 1.20 13.57
C PHE A 9 22.28 0.92 13.92
N PRO A 10 22.84 1.55 14.97
CA PRO A 10 24.22 1.32 15.39
C PRO A 10 24.41 -0.01 16.14
N TYR A 11 23.36 -0.85 16.19
CA TYR A 11 23.33 -2.13 16.89
C TYR A 11 22.34 -3.08 16.19
N PRO A 12 22.39 -4.40 16.46
CA PRO A 12 21.49 -5.38 15.85
C PRO A 12 20.01 -5.11 16.18
N VAL A 13 19.15 -5.12 15.17
CA VAL A 13 17.70 -4.98 15.32
C VAL A 13 17.00 -6.15 14.65
N LEU A 14 16.08 -6.78 15.38
CA LEU A 14 15.28 -7.89 14.88
C LEU A 14 14.25 -7.39 13.86
N SER A 15 14.35 -7.88 12.62
CA SER A 15 13.39 -7.62 11.55
C SER A 15 13.57 -8.68 10.47
N TYR A 16 12.49 -9.06 9.80
CA TYR A 16 12.52 -9.99 8.66
C TYR A 16 13.36 -9.49 7.47
N LYS A 17 13.71 -8.19 7.48
CA LYS A 17 14.57 -7.53 6.47
C LYS A 17 16.04 -7.44 6.88
N SER A 18 16.37 -7.72 8.13
CA SER A 18 17.71 -7.55 8.69
C SER A 18 18.40 -8.91 8.80
N ASP A 19 19.63 -9.00 8.28
CA ASP A 19 20.43 -10.22 8.38
C ASP A 19 21.15 -10.35 9.72
N SER A 20 20.87 -9.46 10.70
CA SER A 20 21.62 -9.44 11.96
C SER A 20 21.34 -10.63 12.88
N TYR A 21 20.22 -11.31 12.68
CA TYR A 21 19.79 -12.49 13.44
C TYR A 21 19.77 -13.72 12.55
N GLU A 22 20.11 -14.90 13.09
CA GLU A 22 19.98 -16.17 12.35
C GLU A 22 18.50 -16.51 12.09
N TYR A 23 17.64 -16.23 13.07
CA TYR A 23 16.19 -16.36 13.00
C TYR A 23 15.55 -14.97 13.14
N ASN A 24 15.35 -14.31 12.01
CA ASN A 24 15.01 -12.89 11.95
C ASN A 24 13.50 -12.62 11.79
N ASP A 25 12.67 -13.65 11.83
CA ASP A 25 11.23 -13.52 11.59
C ASP A 25 10.53 -12.78 12.74
N PHE A 26 9.97 -11.62 12.41
CA PHE A 26 9.06 -10.86 13.25
C PHE A 26 7.87 -10.38 12.41
N MET A 27 6.77 -11.12 12.51
CA MET A 27 5.60 -10.93 11.65
C MET A 27 4.37 -10.51 12.46
N LEU A 28 3.65 -9.53 11.93
CA LEU A 28 2.41 -8.98 12.44
C LEU A 28 1.27 -9.23 11.45
N SER A 29 0.15 -9.69 11.99
CA SER A 29 -1.13 -9.81 11.32
C SER A 29 -2.19 -9.12 12.18
N ILE A 30 -2.95 -8.23 11.55
CA ILE A 30 -4.04 -7.49 12.19
C ILE A 30 -5.34 -7.82 11.46
N ASN A 31 -6.36 -8.22 12.21
CA ASN A 31 -7.75 -8.19 11.73
C ASN A 31 -8.48 -7.01 12.37
N LEU A 32 -9.38 -6.38 11.64
CA LEU A 32 -10.12 -5.21 12.09
C LEU A 32 -11.61 -5.50 12.03
N ASP A 33 -12.28 -5.40 13.19
CA ASP A 33 -13.73 -5.27 13.27
C ASP A 33 -14.09 -3.81 13.61
N GLU A 34 -15.28 -3.38 13.22
CA GLU A 34 -15.82 -2.08 13.62
C GLU A 34 -17.28 -2.16 14.05
N ASN A 35 -17.65 -1.27 14.98
CA ASN A 35 -19.04 -0.94 15.27
C ASN A 35 -19.26 0.57 15.12
N THR A 36 -20.41 1.08 15.57
CA THR A 36 -20.76 2.50 15.41
C THR A 36 -19.82 3.46 16.16
N MET A 37 -19.16 3.01 17.23
CA MET A 37 -18.36 3.86 18.12
C MET A 37 -16.87 3.53 18.15
N ASN A 38 -16.50 2.25 17.99
CA ASN A 38 -15.16 1.74 18.22
C ASN A 38 -14.68 0.86 17.05
N TYR A 39 -13.35 0.87 16.86
CA TYR A 39 -12.59 -0.13 16.14
C TYR A 39 -12.08 -1.18 17.11
N LYS A 40 -12.09 -2.44 16.72
CA LYS A 40 -11.50 -3.55 17.47
C LYS A 40 -10.46 -4.23 16.60
N LEU A 41 -9.20 -4.04 16.94
CA LEU A 41 -8.06 -4.68 16.31
C LEU A 41 -7.81 -6.02 16.99
N TYR A 42 -7.73 -7.11 16.24
CA TYR A 42 -7.21 -8.38 16.71
C TYR A 42 -5.77 -8.52 16.26
N ILE A 43 -4.88 -8.66 17.23
CA ILE A 43 -3.44 -8.62 17.06
C ILE A 43 -2.92 -10.06 17.13
N LYS A 44 -2.33 -10.53 16.05
CA LYS A 44 -1.58 -11.80 16.01
C LYS A 44 -0.17 -11.49 15.54
N TYR A 45 0.82 -11.91 16.30
CA TYR A 45 2.22 -11.74 15.93
C TYR A 45 3.03 -13.01 16.20
N ASN A 46 4.14 -13.14 15.50
CA ASN A 46 5.16 -14.16 15.72
C ASN A 46 6.52 -13.48 15.86
N ILE A 47 7.30 -13.88 16.87
CA ILE A 47 8.69 -13.47 17.07
C ILE A 47 9.48 -14.76 17.14
N GLU A 48 10.54 -14.92 16.35
CA GLU A 48 11.35 -16.14 16.39
C GLU A 48 12.45 -16.10 17.46
N SER A 49 13.15 -14.98 17.61
CA SER A 49 14.24 -14.82 18.59
C SER A 49 13.80 -15.16 20.03
N ASP A 50 14.48 -16.14 20.62
CA ASP A 50 14.27 -16.58 22.00
C ASP A 50 14.82 -15.59 23.01
N PHE A 51 15.93 -14.91 22.69
CA PHE A 51 16.47 -13.80 23.45
C PHE A 51 15.42 -12.70 23.62
N ILE A 52 14.81 -12.24 22.53
CA ILE A 52 13.77 -11.20 22.56
C ILE A 52 12.54 -11.67 23.33
N LYS A 53 12.09 -12.92 23.15
CA LYS A 53 10.97 -13.47 23.93
C LYS A 53 11.27 -13.43 25.44
N LYS A 54 12.48 -13.79 25.87
CA LYS A 54 12.89 -13.73 27.27
C LYS A 54 12.85 -12.30 27.80
N LEU A 55 13.36 -11.32 27.06
CA LEU A 55 13.31 -9.90 27.46
C LEU A 55 11.87 -9.41 27.64
N LEU A 56 10.96 -9.79 26.75
CA LEU A 56 9.54 -9.47 26.87
C LEU A 56 8.95 -10.13 28.13
N LEU A 57 9.16 -11.42 28.34
CA LEU A 57 8.64 -12.18 29.48
C LEU A 57 9.14 -11.64 30.83
N HIS A 58 10.39 -11.20 30.91
CA HIS A 58 10.97 -10.59 32.11
C HIS A 58 10.60 -9.11 32.29
N GLY A 59 9.90 -8.50 31.32
CA GLY A 59 9.49 -7.09 31.38
C GLY A 59 10.60 -6.09 31.11
N GLN A 60 11.76 -6.55 30.63
CA GLN A 60 12.91 -5.73 30.22
C GLN A 60 12.68 -5.07 28.87
N ALA A 61 11.75 -5.61 28.08
CA ALA A 61 11.24 -5.02 26.84
C ALA A 61 9.71 -4.93 26.85
N GLN A 62 9.15 -4.17 25.91
CA GLN A 62 7.72 -4.07 25.69
C GLN A 62 7.35 -4.08 24.22
N LEU A 63 6.14 -4.56 23.93
CA LEU A 63 5.53 -4.44 22.62
C LEU A 63 4.79 -3.10 22.53
N LEU A 64 5.04 -2.37 21.45
CA LEU A 64 4.42 -1.09 21.16
C LEU A 64 3.78 -1.13 19.79
N LEU A 65 2.45 -1.15 19.74
CA LEU A 65 1.71 -1.09 18.50
C LEU A 65 1.66 0.37 18.05
N ILE A 66 2.27 0.62 16.89
CA ILE A 66 2.29 1.93 16.26
C ILE A 66 1.20 1.94 15.21
N ILE A 67 0.32 2.93 15.30
CA ILE A 67 -0.70 3.19 14.30
C ILE A 67 -0.43 4.58 13.73
N LYS A 68 -0.03 4.62 12.46
CA LYS A 68 0.19 5.83 11.70
C LYS A 68 -0.99 6.05 10.76
N SER A 69 -1.76 7.09 11.01
CA SER A 69 -2.80 7.58 10.09
C SER A 69 -2.47 9.04 9.76
N LYS A 70 -3.32 10.00 10.15
CA LYS A 70 -3.00 11.43 10.17
C LYS A 70 -2.00 11.76 11.28
N ASP A 71 -2.21 11.19 12.46
CA ASP A 71 -1.33 11.30 13.62
C ASP A 71 -0.68 9.94 13.91
N ASN A 72 0.47 9.97 14.58
CA ASN A 72 1.13 8.75 15.10
C ASN A 72 0.59 8.46 16.50
N SER A 73 -0.01 7.30 16.67
CA SER A 73 -0.47 6.79 17.95
C SER A 73 0.34 5.56 18.37
N PHE A 74 0.65 5.47 19.66
CA PHE A 74 1.48 4.41 20.23
C PHE A 74 0.71 3.73 21.36
N TYR A 75 0.51 2.42 21.25
CA TYR A 75 -0.24 1.63 22.21
C TYR A 75 0.64 0.50 22.76
N PRO A 76 1.04 0.56 24.04
CA PRO A 76 1.70 -0.58 24.67
C PRO A 76 0.75 -1.78 24.69
N ILE A 77 1.21 -2.94 24.23
CA ILE A 77 0.42 -4.18 24.15
C ILE A 77 1.02 -5.20 25.11
N GLY A 78 0.18 -5.84 25.92
CA GLY A 78 0.61 -6.97 26.75
C GLY A 78 0.93 -8.21 25.90
N ILE A 79 1.87 -9.05 26.34
CA ILE A 79 2.29 -10.26 25.60
C ILE A 79 1.13 -11.22 25.27
N LYS A 80 0.11 -11.25 26.14
CA LYS A 80 -1.09 -12.09 25.96
C LYS A 80 -2.29 -11.31 25.42
N GLN A 81 -2.12 -10.01 25.17
CA GLN A 81 -3.19 -9.15 24.68
C GLN A 81 -3.33 -9.34 23.17
N ASN A 82 -4.40 -10.02 22.78
CA ASN A 82 -4.72 -10.33 21.39
C ASN A 82 -5.69 -9.32 20.76
N SER A 83 -6.13 -8.30 21.50
CA SER A 83 -7.03 -7.30 20.96
C SER A 83 -6.84 -5.92 21.60
N LEU A 84 -7.14 -4.89 20.81
CA LEU A 84 -7.10 -3.49 21.20
C LEU A 84 -8.36 -2.80 20.68
N GLU A 85 -9.11 -2.18 21.57
CA GLU A 85 -10.29 -1.40 21.23
C GLU A 85 -9.94 0.10 21.22
N ILE A 86 -10.27 0.78 20.11
CA ILE A 86 -9.92 2.18 19.89
C ILE A 86 -11.19 2.94 19.48
N PRO A 87 -11.57 4.02 20.18
CA PRO A 87 -12.68 4.86 19.74
C PRO A 87 -12.44 5.45 18.35
N LYS A 88 -13.47 5.46 17.50
CA LYS A 88 -13.40 6.07 16.16
C LYS A 88 -13.03 7.56 16.20
N SER A 89 -13.27 8.24 17.33
CA SER A 89 -12.84 9.62 17.56
C SER A 89 -11.32 9.79 17.73
N ARG A 90 -10.59 8.71 18.03
CA ARG A 90 -9.14 8.72 18.28
C ARG A 90 -8.32 8.10 17.14
N LEU A 91 -8.98 7.50 16.16
CA LEU A 91 -8.33 6.87 15.02
C LEU A 91 -9.18 7.07 13.78
N ALA A 92 -8.62 7.69 12.75
CA ALA A 92 -9.31 7.86 11.47
C ALA A 92 -8.87 6.77 10.49
N LEU A 93 -9.59 5.63 10.48
CA LEU A 93 -9.41 4.60 9.45
C LEU A 93 -10.05 4.97 8.11
N SER A 94 -10.66 6.16 7.98
CA SER A 94 -11.19 6.68 6.72
C SER A 94 -10.09 7.13 5.72
N SER A 95 -8.82 7.05 6.13
CA SER A 95 -7.62 7.29 5.33
C SER A 95 -6.65 6.13 5.50
N ARG A 96 -5.67 5.99 4.58
CA ARG A 96 -4.60 4.99 4.69
C ARG A 96 -4.00 4.99 6.09
N THR A 97 -4.11 3.85 6.76
CA THR A 97 -3.61 3.64 8.12
C THR A 97 -2.62 2.49 8.10
N SER A 98 -1.40 2.80 8.48
CA SER A 98 -0.31 1.82 8.58
C SER A 98 -0.11 1.42 10.04
N ILE A 99 0.00 0.13 10.28
CA ILE A 99 0.16 -0.46 11.61
C ILE A 99 1.43 -1.30 11.62
N GLN A 100 2.27 -1.10 12.63
CA GLN A 100 3.51 -1.83 12.82
C GLN A 100 3.70 -2.13 14.32
N LEU A 101 4.32 -3.26 14.66
CA LEU A 101 4.61 -3.64 16.03
C LEU A 101 6.09 -3.46 16.30
N PHE A 102 6.43 -2.70 17.33
CA PHE A 102 7.81 -2.51 17.80
C PHE A 102 8.06 -3.30 19.07
N ILE A 103 9.31 -3.71 19.23
CA ILE A 103 9.88 -4.15 20.50
C ILE A 103 10.79 -3.02 20.98
N GLN A 104 10.49 -2.47 22.16
CA GLN A 104 11.24 -1.38 22.76
C GLN A 104 11.85 -1.82 24.09
N SER A 105 13.10 -1.46 24.34
CA SER A 105 13.76 -1.69 25.62
C SER A 105 13.16 -0.80 26.72
N LYS A 106 12.97 -1.34 27.93
CA LYS A 106 12.54 -0.58 29.13
C LYS A 106 13.70 -0.20 30.04
N GLU A 107 14.85 -0.81 29.81
CA GLU A 107 16.11 -0.60 30.49
C GLU A 107 17.26 -0.81 29.50
N GLU A 108 18.48 -0.63 29.97
CA GLU A 108 19.67 -0.95 29.19
C GLU A 108 19.80 -2.47 29.02
N ILE A 109 20.07 -2.93 27.80
CA ILE A 109 20.13 -4.36 27.46
C ILE A 109 21.53 -4.67 26.93
N ASN A 110 22.21 -5.61 27.57
CA ASN A 110 23.46 -6.17 27.08
C ASN A 110 23.16 -7.41 26.21
N PHE A 111 23.85 -7.54 25.08
CA PHE A 111 23.66 -8.60 24.09
C PHE A 111 24.64 -9.78 24.26
N ALA A 112 25.44 -9.82 25.33
CA ALA A 112 26.39 -10.89 25.62
C ALA A 112 25.74 -12.28 25.55
N ASP A 113 24.55 -12.42 26.17
CA ASP A 113 23.79 -13.67 26.20
C ASP A 113 22.83 -13.83 25.00
N ASN A 114 22.97 -13.01 23.96
CA ASN A 114 22.17 -13.11 22.74
C ASN A 114 22.80 -14.13 21.78
N GLU A 115 22.31 -15.37 21.86
CA GLU A 115 22.72 -16.48 20.97
C GLU A 115 21.94 -16.50 19.65
N ASP A 116 21.01 -15.56 19.42
CA ASP A 116 20.19 -15.52 18.21
C ASP A 116 20.82 -14.66 17.10
N LEU A 117 21.90 -13.93 17.41
CA LEU A 117 22.64 -13.13 16.45
C LEU A 117 23.40 -14.02 15.47
N ASN A 118 23.59 -13.52 14.25
CA ASN A 118 24.42 -14.21 13.27
C ASN A 118 25.91 -14.26 13.71
N SER A 119 26.69 -15.06 12.98
CA SER A 119 28.12 -15.28 13.27
C SER A 119 29.01 -14.03 13.16
N PHE A 120 28.55 -12.96 12.50
CA PHE A 120 29.30 -11.71 12.42
C PHE A 120 29.46 -11.07 13.79
N TYR A 121 28.48 -11.20 14.69
CA TYR A 121 28.49 -10.57 16.02
C TYR A 121 29.19 -11.39 17.09
N SER A 122 29.60 -12.64 16.81
CA SER A 122 30.10 -13.56 17.84
C SER A 122 31.32 -13.04 18.62
N GLU A 123 32.16 -12.21 18.00
CA GLU A 123 33.40 -11.71 18.62
C GLU A 123 33.19 -10.46 19.50
N PHE A 124 32.08 -9.74 19.35
CA PHE A 124 31.86 -8.46 20.02
C PHE A 124 30.44 -8.25 20.56
N LYS A 125 29.57 -9.28 20.54
CA LYS A 125 28.21 -9.21 21.11
C LYS A 125 28.20 -8.78 22.58
N ASP A 126 29.25 -9.10 23.33
CA ASP A 126 29.43 -8.72 24.73
C ASP A 126 29.62 -7.21 24.93
N GLU A 127 30.10 -6.51 23.90
CA GLU A 127 30.31 -5.06 23.90
C GLU A 127 29.06 -4.28 23.45
N ILE A 128 28.04 -4.99 22.93
CA ILE A 128 26.81 -4.37 22.43
C ILE A 128 25.87 -4.11 23.60
N VAL A 129 25.74 -2.82 23.93
CA VAL A 129 24.84 -2.33 24.97
C VAL A 129 23.80 -1.40 24.33
N VAL A 130 22.54 -1.85 24.34
CA VAL A 130 21.41 -1.12 23.78
C VAL A 130 20.76 -0.25 24.87
N PRO A 131 20.63 1.08 24.66
CA PRO A 131 20.13 1.96 25.71
C PRO A 131 18.65 1.76 25.99
N LYS A 132 18.18 2.29 27.13
CA LYS A 132 16.76 2.33 27.49
C LYS A 132 15.91 3.10 26.47
N ASN A 133 14.69 2.62 26.21
CA ASN A 133 13.72 3.15 25.24
C ASN A 133 14.15 3.00 23.76
N ALA A 134 15.22 2.27 23.50
CA ALA A 134 15.70 1.98 22.16
C ALA A 134 14.85 0.89 21.49
N LEU A 135 14.89 0.88 20.15
CA LEU A 135 14.26 -0.15 19.36
C LEU A 135 15.10 -1.42 19.39
N LEU A 136 14.49 -2.57 19.69
CA LEU A 136 15.12 -3.89 19.64
C LEU A 136 14.66 -4.70 18.42
N GLY A 137 13.47 -4.37 17.88
CA GLY A 137 12.93 -5.02 16.69
C GLY A 137 11.66 -4.35 16.18
N TYR A 138 11.34 -4.57 14.91
CA TYR A 138 10.12 -4.10 14.28
C TYR A 138 9.54 -5.14 13.31
N SER A 139 8.22 -5.23 13.24
CA SER A 139 7.53 -6.17 12.37
C SER A 139 7.40 -5.67 10.92
N ASN A 140 6.84 -6.48 10.03
CA ASN A 140 6.22 -5.97 8.81
C ASN A 140 5.12 -4.93 9.09
N THR A 141 4.83 -4.11 8.09
CA THR A 141 3.77 -3.10 8.14
C THR A 141 2.47 -3.68 7.57
N VAL A 142 1.38 -3.56 8.32
CA VAL A 142 0.01 -3.86 7.86
C VAL A 142 -0.68 -2.57 7.47
N VAL A 143 -1.27 -2.50 6.28
CA VAL A 143 -1.90 -1.29 5.76
C VAL A 143 -3.42 -1.51 5.61
N PHE A 144 -4.20 -0.61 6.18
CA PHE A 144 -5.65 -0.52 6.00
C PHE A 144 -6.01 0.72 5.19
N ASP A 145 -6.61 0.52 4.02
CA ASP A 145 -7.09 1.58 3.14
C ASP A 145 -8.62 1.71 3.24
N GLY A 146 -9.12 2.26 4.34
CA GLY A 146 -10.55 2.52 4.51
C GLY A 146 -11.09 3.69 3.67
N SER A 147 -10.24 4.33 2.86
CA SER A 147 -10.65 5.36 1.90
C SER A 147 -11.19 4.77 0.58
N ILE A 148 -10.92 3.50 0.25
CA ILE A 148 -11.33 2.94 -1.04
C ILE A 148 -12.81 2.53 -0.98
N LYS A 149 -13.71 3.44 -1.37
CA LYS A 149 -15.16 3.18 -1.39
C LYS A 149 -15.57 2.26 -2.53
N LYS A 150 -14.79 2.24 -3.61
CA LYS A 150 -15.03 1.42 -4.82
C LYS A 150 -13.78 0.66 -5.24
N PRO A 151 -13.43 -0.45 -4.56
CA PRO A 151 -12.17 -1.16 -4.80
C PRO A 151 -12.05 -1.76 -6.20
N LEU A 152 -13.17 -2.04 -6.86
CA LEU A 152 -13.20 -2.64 -8.20
C LEU A 152 -13.37 -1.62 -9.32
N ASP A 153 -13.87 -0.41 -9.02
CA ASP A 153 -14.14 0.59 -10.04
C ASP A 153 -12.94 1.51 -10.22
N LEU A 154 -12.31 1.42 -11.39
CA LEU A 154 -11.27 2.35 -11.83
C LEU A 154 -11.85 3.56 -12.58
N PHE A 155 -13.06 3.43 -13.12
CA PHE A 155 -13.71 4.43 -13.98
C PHE A 155 -15.07 4.86 -13.45
N GLU A 156 -15.37 6.14 -13.62
CA GLU A 156 -16.70 6.71 -13.43
C GLU A 156 -17.12 7.51 -14.67
N LYS A 157 -18.42 7.57 -14.92
CA LYS A 157 -19.01 8.39 -15.99
C LYS A 157 -19.91 9.43 -15.37
N LYS A 158 -19.81 10.68 -15.83
CA LYS A 158 -20.64 11.80 -15.38
C LYS A 158 -21.15 12.60 -16.58
N VAL A 159 -22.33 13.21 -16.44
CA VAL A 159 -22.83 14.20 -17.41
C VAL A 159 -22.76 15.59 -16.79
N ASP A 160 -22.29 16.56 -17.56
CA ASP A 160 -22.24 17.98 -17.19
C ASP A 160 -22.54 18.85 -18.42
N GLU A 161 -23.78 19.34 -18.52
CA GLU A 161 -24.25 20.16 -19.65
C GLU A 161 -23.56 21.52 -19.75
N THR A 162 -22.89 21.96 -18.68
CA THR A 162 -22.13 23.22 -18.64
C THR A 162 -20.71 23.10 -19.20
N LEU A 163 -20.31 21.88 -19.59
CA LEU A 163 -18.98 21.61 -20.09
C LEU A 163 -18.71 22.38 -21.40
N LYS A 164 -17.57 23.07 -21.45
CA LYS A 164 -17.15 23.86 -22.62
C LYS A 164 -16.70 22.98 -23.80
N SER A 165 -16.26 21.75 -23.52
CA SER A 165 -15.92 20.72 -24.51
C SER A 165 -16.98 19.61 -24.49
N ASP A 166 -16.95 18.71 -25.48
CA ASP A 166 -17.88 17.58 -25.52
C ASP A 166 -17.52 16.50 -24.48
N ILE A 167 -16.23 16.35 -24.20
CA ILE A 167 -15.70 15.40 -23.22
C ILE A 167 -14.56 16.05 -22.42
N LYS A 168 -14.43 15.64 -21.16
CA LYS A 168 -13.31 15.98 -20.28
C LYS A 168 -12.93 14.79 -19.41
N ILE A 169 -11.63 14.50 -19.36
CA ILE A 169 -11.06 13.50 -18.45
C ILE A 169 -10.58 14.19 -17.17
N GLN A 170 -11.11 13.76 -16.04
CA GLN A 170 -10.72 14.20 -14.70
C GLN A 170 -10.18 13.01 -13.90
N LEU A 171 -9.13 13.25 -13.12
CA LEU A 171 -8.66 12.28 -12.13
C LEU A 171 -9.23 12.71 -10.79
N SER A 172 -10.01 11.82 -10.17
CA SER A 172 -10.47 12.00 -8.79
C SER A 172 -9.45 11.39 -7.82
N SER A 173 -9.77 11.36 -6.52
CA SER A 173 -8.92 10.71 -5.52
C SER A 173 -8.87 9.18 -5.67
N GLU A 174 -9.84 8.55 -6.33
CA GLU A 174 -9.96 7.08 -6.40
C GLU A 174 -10.26 6.54 -7.80
N THR A 175 -10.69 7.38 -8.74
CA THR A 175 -11.25 6.96 -10.03
C THR A 175 -10.87 7.92 -11.15
N ILE A 176 -10.89 7.41 -12.38
CA ILE A 176 -10.81 8.19 -13.61
C ILE A 176 -12.23 8.54 -14.04
N VAL A 177 -12.56 9.83 -14.02
CA VAL A 177 -13.89 10.32 -14.33
C VAL A 177 -13.94 10.82 -15.77
N ILE A 178 -14.76 10.17 -16.59
CA ILE A 178 -15.10 10.61 -17.94
C ILE A 178 -16.35 11.49 -17.84
N VAL A 179 -16.18 12.79 -18.03
CA VAL A 179 -17.27 13.77 -18.02
C VAL A 179 -17.71 14.04 -19.45
N TYR A 180 -18.97 13.75 -19.74
CA TYR A 180 -19.62 13.96 -21.02
C TYR A 180 -20.50 15.20 -20.94
N LYS A 181 -20.54 16.00 -22.01
CA LYS A 181 -21.41 17.17 -22.08
C LYS A 181 -22.90 16.80 -22.08
N ASN A 182 -23.26 15.71 -22.75
CA ASN A 182 -24.63 15.20 -22.81
C ASN A 182 -24.66 13.67 -22.64
N LYS A 183 -25.86 13.12 -22.48
CA LYS A 183 -26.06 11.67 -22.23
C LYS A 183 -25.83 10.84 -23.49
N GLU A 184 -26.10 11.39 -24.67
CA GLU A 184 -25.99 10.69 -25.96
C GLU A 184 -24.55 10.24 -26.23
N LEU A 185 -23.56 11.05 -25.84
CA LEU A 185 -22.14 10.73 -25.98
C LEU A 185 -21.68 9.51 -25.17
N GLN A 186 -22.49 9.03 -24.22
CA GLN A 186 -22.18 7.81 -23.46
C GLN A 186 -22.56 6.53 -24.20
N PHE A 187 -23.30 6.61 -25.32
CA PHE A 187 -23.80 5.45 -26.07
C PHE A 187 -24.60 4.44 -25.21
N ALA A 188 -25.25 4.90 -24.13
CA ALA A 188 -25.93 4.03 -23.16
C ALA A 188 -27.05 3.16 -23.79
N ASN A 189 -27.63 3.63 -24.89
CA ASN A 189 -28.70 2.92 -25.61
C ASN A 189 -28.18 1.97 -26.71
N SER A 190 -26.86 1.85 -26.90
CA SER A 190 -26.26 0.94 -27.87
C SER A 190 -25.84 -0.37 -27.21
N SER A 191 -26.10 -1.50 -27.87
CA SER A 191 -25.59 -2.81 -27.45
C SER A 191 -24.06 -2.88 -27.41
N TYR A 192 -23.39 -1.97 -28.13
CA TYR A 192 -21.94 -1.82 -28.16
C TYR A 192 -21.44 -0.62 -27.34
N GLY A 193 -22.31 0.01 -26.54
CA GLY A 193 -22.02 1.27 -25.85
C GLY A 193 -20.77 1.24 -24.99
N GLN A 194 -20.48 0.14 -24.31
CA GLN A 194 -19.24 -0.01 -23.54
C GLN A 194 -17.99 0.06 -24.44
N ALA A 195 -17.97 -0.73 -25.52
CA ALA A 195 -16.85 -0.79 -26.46
C ALA A 195 -16.65 0.55 -27.20
N LEU A 196 -17.72 1.28 -27.51
CA LEU A 196 -17.64 2.60 -28.14
C LEU A 196 -17.03 3.68 -27.22
N ASN A 197 -17.04 3.47 -25.90
CA ASN A 197 -16.40 4.37 -24.94
C ASN A 197 -14.92 4.05 -24.69
N ASN A 198 -14.42 2.94 -25.19
CA ASN A 198 -13.05 2.48 -24.96
C ASN A 198 -11.96 3.49 -25.35
N PRO A 199 -12.11 4.31 -26.42
CA PRO A 199 -11.15 5.39 -26.69
C PRO A 199 -11.05 6.40 -25.55
N TYR A 200 -12.16 6.73 -24.88
CA TYR A 200 -12.15 7.66 -23.74
C TYR A 200 -11.58 7.00 -22.47
N VAL A 201 -11.79 5.70 -22.31
CA VAL A 201 -11.14 4.91 -21.26
C VAL A 201 -9.62 4.89 -21.48
N TYR A 202 -9.17 4.70 -22.73
CA TYR A 202 -7.76 4.79 -23.10
C TYR A 202 -7.15 6.16 -22.75
N MET A 203 -7.80 7.25 -23.18
CA MET A 203 -7.37 8.62 -22.82
C MET A 203 -7.32 8.82 -21.30
N GLY A 204 -8.27 8.24 -20.59
CA GLY A 204 -8.33 8.20 -19.14
C GLY A 204 -7.11 7.54 -18.51
N LEU A 205 -6.79 6.32 -18.96
CA LEU A 205 -5.63 5.56 -18.50
C LEU A 205 -4.33 6.29 -18.80
N GLN A 206 -4.18 6.84 -20.01
CA GLN A 206 -2.99 7.59 -20.40
C GLN A 206 -2.75 8.75 -19.42
N LYS A 207 -3.77 9.58 -19.19
CA LYS A 207 -3.67 10.69 -18.23
C LYS A 207 -3.35 10.24 -16.80
N ALA A 208 -3.93 9.12 -16.37
CA ALA A 208 -3.72 8.58 -15.03
C ALA A 208 -2.30 8.00 -14.87
N LEU A 209 -1.78 7.31 -15.86
CA LEU A 209 -0.42 6.76 -15.86
C LEU A 209 0.64 7.86 -15.95
N TYR A 210 0.40 8.92 -16.74
CA TYR A 210 1.25 10.12 -16.71
C TYR A 210 1.38 10.69 -15.29
N ARG A 211 0.25 10.84 -14.58
CA ARG A 211 0.26 11.30 -13.17
C ARG A 211 0.94 10.28 -12.25
N PHE A 212 0.72 8.98 -12.48
CA PHE A 212 1.33 7.92 -11.69
C PHE A 212 2.86 7.99 -11.75
N ILE A 213 3.44 8.13 -12.94
CA ILE A 213 4.89 8.29 -13.13
C ILE A 213 5.37 9.54 -12.39
N GLN A 214 4.69 10.67 -12.58
CA GLN A 214 5.04 11.93 -11.90
C GLN A 214 5.02 11.85 -10.37
N ASN A 215 4.15 11.02 -9.79
CA ASN A 215 4.01 10.90 -8.35
C ASN A 215 4.96 9.87 -7.72
N ASN A 216 5.44 8.89 -8.49
CA ASN A 216 6.09 7.70 -7.95
C ASN A 216 7.47 7.39 -8.58
N SER A 217 7.97 8.23 -9.48
CA SER A 217 9.36 8.17 -9.95
C SER A 217 10.33 8.75 -8.92
N GLU A 218 11.57 8.28 -8.95
CA GLU A 218 12.64 8.84 -8.11
C GLU A 218 13.12 10.20 -8.65
N GLU A 219 13.77 11.00 -7.80
CA GLU A 219 14.30 12.29 -8.22
C GLU A 219 15.35 12.10 -9.33
N ASN A 220 15.05 12.63 -10.53
CA ASN A 220 15.82 12.54 -11.78
C ASN A 220 15.62 11.26 -12.60
N ASP A 221 14.60 10.46 -12.27
CA ASP A 221 14.19 9.36 -13.12
C ASP A 221 12.79 9.60 -13.73
N ASP A 222 12.60 9.15 -14.97
CA ASP A 222 11.31 9.23 -15.68
C ASP A 222 10.66 7.84 -15.79
N GLU A 223 11.19 6.85 -15.07
CA GLU A 223 10.67 5.49 -14.99
C GLU A 223 10.28 5.07 -13.57
N VAL A 224 9.37 4.10 -13.51
CA VAL A 224 8.88 3.52 -12.26
C VAL A 224 8.94 2.00 -12.37
N GLU A 225 9.83 1.39 -11.58
CA GLU A 225 9.92 -0.06 -11.43
C GLU A 225 8.85 -0.59 -10.48
N ILE A 226 7.79 -1.19 -11.03
CA ILE A 226 6.58 -1.59 -10.28
C ILE A 226 6.89 -2.60 -9.17
N ASN A 227 7.92 -3.42 -9.34
CA ASN A 227 8.30 -4.43 -8.35
C ASN A 227 9.17 -3.85 -7.22
N GLU A 228 9.79 -2.69 -7.44
CA GLU A 228 10.75 -2.09 -6.51
C GLU A 228 10.16 -0.92 -5.73
N ILE A 229 9.19 -0.19 -6.30
CA ILE A 229 8.58 0.94 -5.61
C ILE A 229 7.80 0.54 -4.36
N GLU A 230 7.78 1.45 -3.38
CA GLU A 230 6.82 1.38 -2.28
C GLU A 230 5.38 1.48 -2.81
N VAL A 231 4.45 0.84 -2.10
CA VAL A 231 3.03 0.93 -2.45
C VAL A 231 2.57 2.39 -2.40
N PRO A 232 2.06 2.97 -3.52
CA PRO A 232 1.73 4.40 -3.64
C PRO A 232 0.77 4.91 -2.56
N TYR A 233 0.85 6.19 -2.23
CA TYR A 233 -0.03 6.81 -1.22
C TYR A 233 -1.39 7.25 -1.77
N ASP A 234 -1.47 7.66 -3.04
CA ASP A 234 -2.72 8.08 -3.69
C ASP A 234 -3.59 6.86 -4.04
N ALA A 235 -4.90 6.93 -3.75
CA ALA A 235 -5.77 5.76 -3.87
C ALA A 235 -6.05 5.35 -5.33
N LEU A 236 -6.00 6.27 -6.28
CA LEU A 236 -6.03 5.93 -7.70
C LEU A 236 -4.71 5.26 -8.11
N ASP A 237 -3.58 5.79 -7.64
CA ASP A 237 -2.26 5.20 -7.92
C ASP A 237 -2.13 3.78 -7.34
N VAL A 238 -2.65 3.51 -6.14
CA VAL A 238 -2.71 2.15 -5.56
C VAL A 238 -3.49 1.19 -6.46
N LYS A 239 -4.62 1.63 -7.02
CA LYS A 239 -5.40 0.79 -7.94
C LYS A 239 -4.63 0.50 -9.22
N LEU A 240 -3.95 1.50 -9.77
CA LEU A 240 -3.12 1.34 -10.96
C LEU A 240 -1.92 0.43 -10.68
N TYR A 241 -1.22 0.62 -9.56
CA TYR A 241 -0.14 -0.23 -9.08
C TYR A 241 -0.57 -1.70 -8.97
N ASN A 242 -1.67 -1.97 -8.26
CA ASN A 242 -2.18 -3.33 -8.10
C ASN A 242 -2.62 -3.95 -9.43
N LEU A 243 -3.20 -3.14 -10.33
CA LEU A 243 -3.58 -3.58 -11.66
C LEU A 243 -2.34 -3.95 -12.49
N MET A 244 -1.32 -3.10 -12.52
CA MET A 244 -0.05 -3.31 -13.21
C MET A 244 0.67 -4.56 -12.68
N LYS A 245 0.76 -4.71 -11.35
CA LYS A 245 1.36 -5.89 -10.71
C LYS A 245 0.63 -7.19 -11.06
N ARG A 246 -0.71 -7.19 -11.02
CA ARG A 246 -1.51 -8.35 -11.43
C ARG A 246 -1.35 -8.69 -12.91
N LYS A 247 -1.05 -7.68 -13.74
CA LYS A 247 -0.84 -7.80 -15.18
C LYS A 247 0.64 -8.01 -15.55
N MET A 248 1.51 -8.21 -14.55
CA MET A 248 2.94 -8.48 -14.71
C MET A 248 3.64 -7.37 -15.52
N VAL A 249 3.30 -6.11 -15.24
CA VAL A 249 4.04 -4.95 -15.76
C VAL A 249 5.23 -4.72 -14.83
N ASP A 250 6.44 -4.76 -15.38
CA ASP A 250 7.67 -4.56 -14.60
C ASP A 250 8.04 -3.09 -14.48
N VAL A 251 7.98 -2.32 -15.57
CA VAL A 251 8.38 -0.91 -15.64
C VAL A 251 7.33 -0.08 -16.37
N VAL A 252 7.06 1.13 -15.88
CA VAL A 252 6.27 2.15 -16.58
C VAL A 252 7.04 3.47 -16.68
N ASN A 253 7.11 4.05 -17.87
CA ASN A 253 7.74 5.34 -18.17
C ASN A 253 6.96 6.05 -19.29
N TYR A 254 7.31 7.30 -19.61
CA TYR A 254 6.54 8.08 -20.59
C TYR A 254 6.53 7.50 -22.01
N ASP A 255 7.57 6.76 -22.37
CA ASP A 255 7.71 6.16 -23.71
C ASP A 255 6.88 4.88 -23.84
N ASN A 256 6.67 4.14 -22.75
CA ASN A 256 6.01 2.83 -22.79
C ASN A 256 4.54 2.84 -22.30
N ILE A 257 3.96 4.02 -22.04
CA ILE A 257 2.59 4.15 -21.51
C ILE A 257 1.59 3.38 -22.37
N ASP A 258 1.72 3.44 -23.68
CA ASP A 258 0.76 2.85 -24.60
C ASP A 258 0.82 1.30 -24.56
N GLU A 259 2.01 0.71 -24.44
CA GLU A 259 2.22 -0.72 -24.21
C GLU A 259 1.65 -1.16 -22.85
N VAL A 260 1.88 -0.37 -21.80
CA VAL A 260 1.34 -0.64 -20.47
C VAL A 260 -0.19 -0.61 -20.50
N ILE A 261 -0.80 0.39 -21.15
CA ILE A 261 -2.26 0.45 -21.35
C ILE A 261 -2.75 -0.77 -22.09
N TYR A 262 -2.08 -1.17 -23.17
CA TYR A 262 -2.44 -2.35 -23.94
C TYR A 262 -2.51 -3.61 -23.06
N ALA A 263 -1.52 -3.79 -22.18
CA ALA A 263 -1.45 -4.91 -21.24
C ALA A 263 -2.53 -4.85 -20.15
N ILE A 264 -2.68 -3.71 -19.46
CA ILE A 264 -3.58 -3.62 -18.30
C ILE A 264 -5.07 -3.57 -18.69
N SER A 265 -5.38 -3.12 -19.90
CA SER A 265 -6.75 -2.95 -20.40
C SER A 265 -7.26 -4.13 -21.23
N ASP A 266 -6.43 -5.16 -21.43
CA ASP A 266 -6.68 -6.30 -22.29
C ASP A 266 -7.09 -5.85 -23.70
N LYS A 267 -6.21 -5.10 -24.38
CA LYS A 267 -6.37 -4.64 -25.76
C LYS A 267 -7.66 -3.84 -25.99
N ILE A 268 -7.88 -2.81 -25.18
CA ILE A 268 -9.16 -2.08 -25.16
C ILE A 268 -9.55 -1.43 -26.51
N LEU A 269 -8.57 -1.05 -27.33
CA LEU A 269 -8.81 -0.51 -28.67
C LEU A 269 -9.19 -1.60 -29.70
N ASP A 270 -8.77 -2.86 -29.52
CA ASP A 270 -9.24 -3.97 -30.36
C ASP A 270 -10.73 -4.25 -30.12
N LYS A 271 -11.18 -4.10 -28.87
CA LYS A 271 -12.60 -4.20 -28.51
C LYS A 271 -13.41 -3.07 -29.15
N TYR A 272 -12.86 -1.86 -29.21
CA TYR A 272 -13.47 -0.72 -29.92
C TYR A 272 -13.56 -0.99 -31.42
N SER A 273 -12.44 -1.34 -32.07
CA SER A 273 -12.39 -1.59 -33.51
C SER A 273 -13.33 -2.73 -33.90
N SER A 274 -13.36 -3.81 -33.12
CA SER A 274 -14.29 -4.93 -33.31
C SER A 274 -15.76 -4.50 -33.25
N ALA A 275 -16.11 -3.59 -32.33
CA ALA A 275 -17.47 -3.06 -32.23
C ALA A 275 -17.83 -2.20 -33.45
N VAL A 276 -16.92 -1.34 -33.91
CA VAL A 276 -17.12 -0.54 -35.13
C VAL A 276 -17.27 -1.44 -36.36
N TRP A 277 -16.41 -2.44 -36.53
CA TRP A 277 -16.53 -3.41 -37.63
C TRP A 277 -17.84 -4.18 -37.59
N ARG A 278 -18.30 -4.60 -36.41
CA ARG A 278 -19.60 -5.28 -36.26
C ARG A 278 -20.77 -4.36 -36.58
N LEU A 279 -20.69 -3.08 -36.23
CA LEU A 279 -21.71 -2.10 -36.63
C LEU A 279 -21.73 -1.92 -38.15
N GLN A 280 -20.58 -1.91 -38.80
CA GLN A 280 -20.47 -1.83 -40.26
C GLN A 280 -20.96 -3.11 -40.96
N GLN A 281 -20.70 -4.29 -40.40
CA GLN A 281 -21.18 -5.56 -40.98
C GLN A 281 -22.66 -5.81 -40.72
N ASN A 282 -23.22 -5.27 -39.64
CA ASN A 282 -24.63 -5.39 -39.28
C ASN A 282 -25.47 -4.16 -39.72
N GLY A 283 -24.92 -3.27 -40.54
CA GLY A 283 -25.63 -2.16 -41.17
C GLY A 283 -24.92 -1.70 -42.44
N ASN A 284 -25.44 -1.91 -43.66
CA ASN A 284 -26.84 -2.15 -44.08
C ASN A 284 -27.48 -3.49 -43.74
#